data_AF-A0A6I2RF90-F1
#
_entry.id   AF-A0A6I2RF90-F1
#
_cell.length_a   1.000
_cell.length_b   1.000
_cell.length_c   1.000
_cell.angle_alpha   90.00
_cell.angle_beta   90.00
_cell.angle_gamma   90.00
#
_symmetry.space_group_name_H-M   'P 1'
#
loop_
_entity.id
_entity.type
_entity.pdbx_description
1 polymer ?
#
loop_
_entity_poly.entity_id
_entity_poly.type
_entity_poly.pdbx_seq_one_letter_code
_entity_poly.pdbx_strand_id
1 'polypeptide(L)'
;MKRLFNLFLAVVMIFSFTCIQVYAANGTGGSGNIDGGGGSMGDATSHGSWNPGNEGVRVTVVRASDHAVVTTPFDLTNKTPSAGIYHFGKVSKIQYNNGTGLSPVQGGYSYKNPVQPMPRIISTNGRNNIEAIKKYFCSEYVVKFIAEETGMDYDTLISGEYKILLEPIAYYKFQGVMIATTATEAALYDEVVGGQLRYWMGSLTAKNLPLSMFLETPDLGYPAWSGPTNKNVSNSDIKSSLGLGIVRFEEQPEEPEISTYDYEYRTNTEVITAVEVSGGQSDPDDPVTVQFHIDGTTYTVSNVYYPDGDSQLAWVRWTTPDEPQDMTIDVDVSGPGSAQATIHCKIVDLDENPPPNPVADDRNDSFTPSPVPDRPEKTSAQWTIWDPWWQEYWVWHGDDEDGYWCDHGWWEFDLDRYSASLSAAMEITPDEKNPTASDSTMKSGYGVNQVVTARVNSSQRSATTALQNAVSYFPEFNYESFWRLLDRISISSSSSRLEFQKNEYSTYNRRTHFTPIWYPDGSYTVNTWVIDCWTPAGMLSVNLTDSLNIRGNLWDDWHIAPLDL
;
A
#
# COMPACT_ATOMS: atom_id res chain seq x y z
N MET A 1 40.29 29.89 5.35
CA MET A 1 38.99 30.04 4.67
C MET A 1 38.47 28.72 4.10
N LYS A 2 39.19 27.99 3.22
CA LYS A 2 38.72 26.70 2.66
C LYS A 2 38.41 25.60 3.69
N ARG A 3 39.19 25.49 4.78
CA ARG A 3 38.92 24.52 5.87
C ARG A 3 37.69 24.86 6.72
N LEU A 4 37.40 26.14 6.92
CA LEU A 4 36.21 26.60 7.64
C LEU A 4 34.94 26.45 6.77
N PHE A 5 35.08 26.65 5.47
CA PHE A 5 33.99 26.42 4.51
C PHE A 5 33.62 24.94 4.38
N ASN A 6 34.61 24.04 4.37
CA ASN A 6 34.35 22.59 4.35
C ASN A 6 33.73 22.08 5.67
N LEU A 7 34.10 22.67 6.82
CA LEU A 7 33.48 22.34 8.11
C LEU A 7 32.03 22.82 8.16
N PHE A 8 31.74 24.00 7.61
CA PHE A 8 30.39 24.53 7.49
C PHE A 8 29.53 23.68 6.54
N LEU A 9 30.09 23.24 5.41
CA LEU A 9 29.40 22.36 4.45
C LEU A 9 29.08 20.97 5.04
N ALA A 10 29.99 20.42 5.84
CA ALA A 10 29.78 19.15 6.54
C ALA A 10 28.71 19.26 7.65
N VAL A 11 28.70 20.37 8.40
CA VAL A 11 27.65 20.64 9.40
C VAL A 11 26.29 20.88 8.72
N VAL A 12 26.25 21.60 7.60
CA VAL A 12 25.02 21.78 6.82
C VAL A 12 24.54 20.45 6.23
N MET A 13 25.40 19.58 5.69
CA MET A 13 25.00 18.24 5.25
C MET A 13 24.48 17.36 6.40
N ILE A 14 25.13 17.38 7.57
CA ILE A 14 24.64 16.64 8.75
C ILE A 14 23.27 17.17 9.20
N PHE A 15 23.04 18.49 9.18
CA PHE A 15 21.73 19.08 9.46
C PHE A 15 20.69 18.86 8.34
N SER A 16 21.15 18.62 7.10
CA SER A 16 20.28 18.27 5.96
C SER A 16 19.76 16.84 6.04
N PHE A 17 20.53 15.93 6.67
CA PHE A 17 20.13 14.54 6.89
C PHE A 17 19.36 14.31 8.19
N THR A 18 19.28 15.28 9.11
CA THR A 18 18.52 15.14 10.38
C THR A 18 17.16 15.84 10.40
N CYS A 19 16.74 16.46 9.28
CA CYS A 19 15.51 17.26 9.23
C CYS A 19 14.61 16.92 8.04
N ILE A 20 14.41 15.63 7.77
CA ILE A 20 13.18 15.14 7.11
C ILE A 20 12.72 13.90 7.88
N GLN A 21 12.16 14.11 9.07
CA GLN A 21 11.16 13.15 9.53
C GLN A 21 9.90 13.49 8.75
N VAL A 22 9.63 12.69 7.72
CA VAL A 22 8.34 12.65 7.05
C VAL A 22 7.31 12.41 8.15
N TYR A 23 6.57 13.46 8.51
CA TYR A 23 5.34 13.28 9.25
C TYR A 23 4.40 12.59 8.28
N ALA A 24 4.15 11.30 8.45
CA ALA A 24 2.94 10.71 7.92
C ALA A 24 1.78 11.51 8.51
N ALA A 25 1.14 12.32 7.67
CA ALA A 25 -0.07 13.06 8.01
C ALA A 25 -1.31 12.15 8.04
N ASN A 26 -1.13 10.84 7.84
CA ASN A 26 -2.15 9.82 8.02
C ASN A 26 -1.97 9.25 9.43
N GLY A 27 -2.88 9.59 10.34
CA GLY A 27 -2.91 8.97 11.67
C GLY A 27 -3.07 7.45 11.55
N THR A 28 -2.67 6.70 12.58
CA THR A 28 -2.83 5.24 12.70
C THR A 28 -4.28 4.75 12.69
N GLY A 29 -5.28 5.62 12.44
CA GLY A 29 -6.68 5.40 12.82
C GLY A 29 -6.89 5.23 14.33
N GLY A 30 -5.84 5.38 15.14
CA GLY A 30 -5.85 5.09 16.57
C GLY A 30 -6.56 6.15 17.40
N SER A 31 -7.51 5.73 18.25
CA SER A 31 -8.26 6.59 19.15
C SER A 31 -8.04 6.19 20.62
N GLY A 32 -7.52 7.13 21.42
CA GLY A 32 -7.26 6.92 22.85
C GLY A 32 -8.50 7.19 23.70
N ASN A 33 -9.05 6.14 24.31
CA ASN A 33 -10.09 6.18 25.35
C ASN A 33 -9.43 6.34 26.73
N ILE A 34 -9.08 7.58 27.07
CA ILE A 34 -8.27 7.93 28.25
C ILE A 34 -8.71 9.29 28.78
N ASP A 35 -8.95 9.37 30.08
CA ASP A 35 -9.08 10.60 30.85
C ASP A 35 -8.23 10.50 32.13
N GLY A 36 -8.18 11.57 32.93
CA GLY A 36 -7.39 11.59 34.14
C GLY A 36 -7.77 12.67 35.14
N GLY A 37 -7.02 12.65 36.23
CA GLY A 37 -7.14 13.56 37.35
C GLY A 37 -5.98 13.37 38.33
N GLY A 38 -6.31 13.43 39.60
CA GLY A 38 -5.38 13.41 40.72
C GLY A 38 -5.46 14.71 41.50
N GLY A 39 -4.43 14.99 42.28
CA GLY A 39 -4.35 16.21 43.09
C GLY A 39 -2.99 16.39 43.72
N SER A 40 -2.94 17.25 44.74
CA SER A 40 -1.71 17.51 45.49
C SER A 40 -1.15 16.21 46.06
N MET A 41 0.17 16.09 45.98
CA MET A 41 0.90 15.15 46.83
C MET A 41 0.82 15.62 48.29
N GLY A 42 0.79 14.65 49.21
CA GLY A 42 1.06 14.91 50.62
C GLY A 42 2.56 14.91 50.91
N ASP A 43 2.92 15.15 52.16
CA ASP A 43 4.32 15.11 52.61
C ASP A 43 4.89 13.69 52.61
N ALA A 44 6.19 13.57 52.30
CA ALA A 44 6.91 12.31 52.44
C ALA A 44 7.00 11.90 53.92
N THR A 45 6.97 10.60 54.18
CA THR A 45 7.08 10.05 55.55
C THR A 45 8.32 9.16 55.67
N SER A 46 8.69 8.78 56.90
CA SER A 46 9.72 7.77 57.13
C SER A 46 9.35 6.39 56.57
N HIS A 47 8.05 6.14 56.36
CA HIS A 47 7.51 4.87 55.87
C HIS A 47 7.32 4.83 54.35
N GLY A 48 7.35 5.98 53.66
CA GLY A 48 7.30 5.98 52.20
C GLY A 48 7.48 7.35 51.55
N SER A 49 7.97 7.33 50.32
CA SER A 49 8.19 8.52 49.51
C SER A 49 8.12 8.21 48.02
N TRP A 50 7.76 9.21 47.22
CA TRP A 50 7.78 9.15 45.76
C TRP A 50 8.28 10.47 45.19
N ASN A 51 9.13 10.37 44.17
CA ASN A 51 9.64 11.54 43.47
C ASN A 51 8.87 11.72 42.16
N PRO A 52 8.37 12.92 41.86
CA PRO A 52 7.68 13.19 40.60
C PRO A 52 8.49 12.77 39.38
N GLY A 53 7.84 12.07 38.44
CA GLY A 53 8.47 11.53 37.23
C GLY A 53 9.11 10.15 37.41
N ASN A 54 9.06 9.55 38.61
CA ASN A 54 9.37 8.13 38.80
C ASN A 54 8.15 7.28 38.42
N GLU A 55 7.95 7.15 37.11
CA GLU A 55 6.75 6.55 36.52
C GLU A 55 7.06 5.76 35.25
N GLY A 56 6.11 4.93 34.86
CA GLY A 56 6.10 4.17 33.62
C GLY A 56 4.69 3.82 33.18
N VAL A 57 4.58 3.05 32.11
CA VAL A 57 3.30 2.50 31.63
C VAL A 57 3.51 1.04 31.25
N ARG A 58 2.68 0.14 31.77
CA ARG A 58 2.58 -1.23 31.29
C ARG A 58 1.72 -1.25 30.04
N VAL A 59 2.21 -1.91 29.01
CA VAL A 59 1.54 -2.09 27.73
C VAL A 59 1.16 -3.55 27.60
N THR A 60 -0.09 -3.82 27.24
CA THR A 60 -0.61 -5.16 26.96
C THR A 60 -1.45 -5.13 25.69
N VAL A 61 -1.23 -6.04 24.75
CA VAL A 61 -2.11 -6.18 23.57
C VAL A 61 -3.22 -7.17 23.90
N VAL A 62 -4.46 -6.76 23.62
CA VAL A 62 -5.68 -7.46 23.99
C VAL A 62 -6.54 -7.64 22.75
N ARG A 63 -7.05 -8.84 22.51
CA ARG A 63 -8.02 -9.09 21.43
C ARG A 63 -9.38 -8.51 21.81
N ALA A 64 -9.99 -7.76 20.91
CA ALA A 64 -11.22 -7.03 21.16
C ALA A 64 -12.44 -7.95 21.35
N SER A 65 -12.48 -9.09 20.68
CA SER A 65 -13.64 -10.00 20.65
C SER A 65 -13.90 -10.74 21.97
N ASP A 66 -12.83 -11.16 22.66
CA ASP A 66 -12.91 -12.03 23.85
C ASP A 66 -12.12 -11.49 25.06
N HIS A 67 -11.48 -10.32 24.90
CA HIS A 67 -10.61 -9.68 25.88
C HIS A 67 -9.39 -10.53 26.27
N ALA A 68 -8.97 -11.46 25.41
CA ALA A 68 -7.79 -12.28 25.65
C ALA A 68 -6.51 -11.43 25.60
N VAL A 69 -5.62 -11.64 26.56
CA VAL A 69 -4.26 -11.08 26.54
C VAL A 69 -3.43 -11.96 25.58
N VAL A 70 -3.03 -11.38 24.45
CA VAL A 70 -2.40 -12.13 23.34
C VAL A 70 -0.88 -11.97 23.29
N THR A 71 -0.33 -11.01 24.04
CA THR A 71 1.12 -10.78 24.16
C THR A 71 1.54 -10.73 25.63
N THR A 72 2.82 -10.97 25.90
CA THR A 72 3.36 -10.77 27.26
C THR A 72 3.44 -9.27 27.56
N PRO A 73 2.85 -8.77 28.66
CA PRO A 73 2.95 -7.36 29.01
C PRO A 73 4.40 -6.89 29.16
N PHE A 74 4.67 -5.65 28.79
CA PHE A 74 5.98 -5.03 28.99
C PHE A 74 5.84 -3.59 29.48
N ASP A 75 6.89 -3.06 30.12
CA ASP A 75 6.83 -1.77 30.81
C ASP A 75 7.72 -0.73 30.12
N LEU A 76 7.13 0.41 29.79
CA LEU A 76 7.79 1.60 29.26
C LEU A 76 8.17 2.56 30.38
N THR A 77 9.34 3.20 30.31
CA THR A 77 9.69 4.30 31.22
C THR A 77 10.74 5.25 30.64
N ASN A 78 10.68 6.53 31.05
CA ASN A 78 11.72 7.53 30.78
C ASN A 78 12.85 7.49 31.83
N LYS A 79 12.85 6.52 32.76
CA LYS A 79 13.79 6.41 33.87
C LYS A 79 14.63 5.14 33.78
N THR A 80 15.61 5.05 34.67
CA THR A 80 16.36 3.84 34.99
C THR A 80 15.94 3.40 36.39
N PRO A 81 14.94 2.52 36.54
CA PRO A 81 14.58 1.92 37.82
C PRO A 81 15.78 1.28 38.54
N SER A 82 15.74 1.25 39.87
CA SER A 82 16.81 0.64 40.67
C SER A 82 16.95 -0.84 40.36
N ALA A 83 18.19 -1.35 40.24
CA ALA A 83 18.45 -2.75 39.94
C ALA A 83 17.84 -3.74 40.97
N GLY A 84 17.65 -3.29 42.22
CA GLY A 84 17.03 -4.07 43.30
C GLY A 84 15.56 -3.75 43.57
N ILE A 85 14.87 -3.09 42.62
CA ILE A 85 13.45 -2.74 42.79
C ILE A 85 12.58 -4.00 42.91
N TYR A 86 11.62 -3.96 43.83
CA TYR A 86 10.61 -5.00 43.96
C TYR A 86 9.48 -4.78 42.94
N HIS A 87 8.92 -5.84 42.40
CA HIS A 87 7.78 -5.78 41.47
C HIS A 87 6.96 -7.07 41.50
N PHE A 88 5.82 -7.10 40.80
CA PHE A 88 4.91 -8.26 40.77
C PHE A 88 4.88 -8.98 39.41
N GLY A 89 6.00 -8.97 38.70
CA GLY A 89 6.10 -9.53 37.34
C GLY A 89 5.46 -8.64 36.27
N LYS A 90 5.09 -9.26 35.14
CA LYS A 90 4.46 -8.63 33.96
C LYS A 90 3.04 -9.15 33.78
N VAL A 91 2.19 -8.83 34.75
CA VAL A 91 0.79 -9.29 34.79
C VAL A 91 -0.11 -8.08 34.58
N SER A 92 -1.06 -8.18 33.65
CA SER A 92 -1.98 -7.09 33.33
C SER A 92 -3.21 -7.06 34.24
N LYS A 93 -3.92 -5.94 34.27
CA LYS A 93 -5.19 -5.79 34.99
C LYS A 93 -6.20 -6.89 34.65
N ILE A 94 -6.31 -7.27 33.38
CA ILE A 94 -7.22 -8.34 32.91
C ILE A 94 -6.83 -9.67 33.56
N GLN A 95 -5.54 -10.00 33.61
CA GLN A 95 -5.06 -11.24 34.22
C GLN A 95 -5.29 -11.27 35.74
N TYR A 96 -5.12 -10.14 36.43
CA TYR A 96 -5.45 -10.03 37.86
C TYR A 96 -6.95 -10.21 38.12
N ASN A 97 -7.80 -9.58 37.30
CA ASN A 97 -9.25 -9.74 37.41
C ASN A 97 -9.72 -11.16 37.08
N ASN A 98 -8.97 -11.90 36.26
CA ASN A 98 -9.16 -13.33 36.00
C ASN A 98 -8.55 -14.25 37.06
N GLY A 99 -8.11 -13.72 38.21
CA GLY A 99 -7.72 -14.49 39.39
C GLY A 99 -6.22 -14.71 39.58
N THR A 100 -5.35 -14.09 38.77
CA THR A 100 -3.90 -14.15 39.00
C THR A 100 -3.54 -13.50 40.33
N GLY A 101 -2.76 -14.17 41.17
CA GLY A 101 -2.29 -13.62 42.45
C GLY A 101 -1.02 -12.76 42.32
N LEU A 102 -0.74 -11.92 43.33
CA LEU A 102 0.53 -11.20 43.39
C LEU A 102 1.70 -12.16 43.63
N SER A 103 2.74 -12.05 42.80
CA SER A 103 3.99 -12.81 42.96
C SER A 103 5.17 -11.85 43.08
N PRO A 104 5.65 -11.55 44.31
CA PRO A 104 6.72 -10.59 44.51
C PRO A 104 8.06 -11.11 43.96
N VAL A 105 8.75 -10.24 43.22
CA VAL A 105 10.09 -10.47 42.68
C VAL A 105 11.01 -9.35 43.15
N GLN A 106 12.22 -9.70 43.59
CA GLN A 106 13.25 -8.75 43.99
C GLN A 106 14.30 -8.60 42.88
N GLY A 107 14.43 -7.40 42.33
CA GLY A 107 15.37 -7.10 41.25
C GLY A 107 14.97 -7.73 39.92
N GLY A 108 15.82 -7.60 38.90
CA GLY A 108 15.55 -8.16 37.57
C GLY A 108 14.40 -7.49 36.82
N TYR A 109 13.97 -6.31 37.25
CA TYR A 109 12.90 -5.56 36.60
C TYR A 109 13.30 -5.13 35.19
N SER A 110 12.68 -5.74 34.17
CA SER A 110 12.85 -5.38 32.77
C SER A 110 11.96 -4.20 32.38
N TYR A 111 12.45 -3.34 31.51
CA TYR A 111 11.71 -2.20 30.98
C TYR A 111 12.32 -1.77 29.64
N LYS A 112 11.57 -0.98 28.88
CA LYS A 112 12.01 -0.38 27.63
C LYS A 112 12.02 1.14 27.73
N ASN A 113 13.07 1.76 27.21
CA ASN A 113 13.19 3.20 27.12
C ASN A 113 12.85 3.63 25.69
N PRO A 114 11.70 4.28 25.46
CA PRO A 114 11.37 4.75 24.13
C PRO A 114 12.29 5.92 23.73
N VAL A 115 12.70 5.96 22.46
CA VAL A 115 13.54 7.05 21.92
C VAL A 115 12.80 8.39 22.02
N GLN A 116 11.52 8.40 21.67
CA GLN A 116 10.63 9.53 21.96
C GLN A 116 10.17 9.44 23.43
N PRO A 117 10.53 10.43 24.28
CA PRO A 117 10.21 10.36 25.69
C PRO A 117 8.69 10.42 25.89
N MET A 118 8.18 9.57 26.79
CA MET A 118 6.76 9.58 27.15
C MET A 118 6.36 10.92 27.78
N PRO A 119 5.14 11.42 27.55
CA PRO A 119 4.59 12.51 28.33
C PRO A 119 4.49 12.10 29.80
N ARG A 120 4.40 13.10 30.68
CA ARG A 120 4.20 12.86 32.10
C ARG A 120 2.85 12.18 32.33
N ILE A 121 2.87 11.05 33.04
CA ILE A 121 1.66 10.22 33.26
C ILE A 121 0.97 10.61 34.57
N ILE A 122 1.71 10.62 35.68
CA ILE A 122 1.22 10.87 37.03
C ILE A 122 1.47 12.35 37.41
N SER A 123 0.39 13.12 37.45
CA SER A 123 0.44 14.50 37.91
C SER A 123 0.57 14.62 39.44
N THR A 124 1.20 15.71 39.87
CA THR A 124 1.31 16.14 41.28
C THR A 124 0.44 17.34 41.61
N ASN A 125 -0.28 17.87 40.62
CA ASN A 125 -1.18 19.03 40.76
C ASN A 125 -2.60 18.74 40.25
N GLY A 126 -2.90 17.47 39.95
CA GLY A 126 -4.20 17.02 39.45
C GLY A 126 -4.51 17.40 38.00
N ARG A 127 -3.55 17.96 37.27
CA ARG A 127 -3.67 18.24 35.83
C ARG A 127 -2.77 17.28 35.05
N ASN A 128 -3.33 16.21 34.51
CA ASN A 128 -2.65 15.36 33.52
C ASN A 128 -2.84 15.97 32.14
N ASN A 129 -1.82 15.93 31.29
CA ASN A 129 -1.97 16.31 29.89
C ASN A 129 -2.49 15.12 29.09
N ILE A 130 -3.78 14.83 29.25
CA ILE A 130 -4.45 13.68 28.61
C ILE A 130 -4.31 13.74 27.09
N GLU A 131 -4.41 14.92 26.50
CA GLU A 131 -4.20 15.11 25.06
C GLU A 131 -2.80 14.67 24.63
N ALA A 132 -1.76 15.04 25.38
CA ALA A 132 -0.40 14.57 25.09
C ALA A 132 -0.23 13.06 25.28
N ILE A 133 -0.89 12.47 26.29
CA ILE A 133 -0.88 11.01 26.53
C ILE A 133 -1.55 10.29 25.34
N LYS A 134 -2.76 10.70 24.94
CA LYS A 134 -3.45 10.17 23.77
C LYS A 134 -2.60 10.31 22.51
N LYS A 135 -2.09 11.52 22.25
CA LYS A 135 -1.25 11.80 21.08
C LYS A 135 0.00 10.91 21.04
N TYR A 136 0.63 10.67 22.19
CA TYR A 136 1.80 9.81 22.27
C TYR A 136 1.43 8.35 21.96
N PHE A 137 0.48 7.76 22.69
CA PHE A 137 0.15 6.35 22.55
C PHE A 137 -0.64 5.99 21.29
N CYS A 138 -1.25 6.98 20.62
CA CYS A 138 -1.87 6.80 19.30
C CYS A 138 -0.93 7.15 18.15
N SER A 139 0.29 7.64 18.42
CA SER A 139 1.25 7.96 17.36
C SER A 139 1.77 6.70 16.67
N GLU A 140 1.94 6.79 15.35
CA GLU A 140 2.47 5.70 14.54
C GLU A 140 3.80 5.16 15.07
N TYR A 141 4.69 6.08 15.47
CA TYR A 141 5.97 5.72 16.07
C TYR A 141 5.81 4.79 17.30
N VAL A 142 4.92 5.14 18.24
CA VAL A 142 4.75 4.35 19.46
C VAL A 142 4.03 3.03 19.16
N VAL A 143 3.06 3.02 18.24
CA VAL A 143 2.34 1.79 17.87
C VAL A 143 3.28 0.81 17.14
N LYS A 144 4.11 1.28 16.19
CA LYS A 144 5.15 0.46 15.55
C LYS A 144 6.15 -0.09 16.56
N PHE A 145 6.57 0.73 17.52
CA PHE A 145 7.44 0.29 18.61
C PHE A 145 6.80 -0.80 19.47
N ILE A 146 5.49 -0.70 19.76
CA ILE A 146 4.75 -1.73 20.50
C ILE A 146 4.63 -3.02 19.69
N ALA A 147 4.35 -2.93 18.38
CA ALA A 147 4.32 -4.08 17.48
C ALA A 147 5.66 -4.83 17.49
N GLU A 148 6.78 -4.11 17.30
CA GLU A 148 8.13 -4.66 17.35
C GLU A 148 8.43 -5.34 18.69
N GLU A 149 8.17 -4.67 19.81
CA GLU A 149 8.46 -5.19 21.15
C GLU A 149 7.60 -6.41 21.53
N THR A 150 6.41 -6.52 20.96
CA THR A 150 5.52 -7.66 21.19
C THR A 150 5.71 -8.79 20.17
N GLY A 151 6.42 -8.54 19.08
CA GLY A 151 6.56 -9.46 17.94
C GLY A 151 5.27 -9.63 17.14
N MET A 152 4.29 -8.73 17.32
CA MET A 152 3.05 -8.71 16.55
C MET A 152 3.27 -7.91 15.26
N ASP A 153 2.69 -8.37 14.15
CA ASP A 153 2.67 -7.61 12.91
C ASP A 153 1.93 -6.28 13.09
N TYR A 154 2.44 -5.22 12.47
CA TYR A 154 1.93 -3.86 12.68
C TYR A 154 0.52 -3.69 12.12
N ASP A 155 0.26 -4.20 10.91
CA ASP A 155 -1.05 -4.08 10.24
C ASP A 155 -2.10 -4.91 10.97
N THR A 156 -1.71 -6.11 11.43
CA THR A 156 -2.52 -6.94 12.32
C THR A 156 -2.90 -6.21 13.61
N LEU A 157 -1.95 -5.51 14.25
CA LEU A 157 -2.20 -4.77 15.50
C LEU A 157 -3.22 -3.64 15.31
N ILE A 158 -3.20 -2.97 14.16
CA ILE A 158 -4.09 -1.83 13.85
C ILE A 158 -5.37 -2.20 13.09
N SER A 159 -5.60 -3.47 12.79
CA SER A 159 -6.78 -3.99 12.08
C SER A 159 -8.14 -3.72 12.72
N GLY A 160 -8.19 -3.22 13.96
CA GLY A 160 -9.41 -3.09 14.76
C GLY A 160 -9.77 -4.34 15.57
N GLU A 161 -9.18 -5.51 15.25
CA GLU A 161 -9.35 -6.75 16.04
C GLU A 161 -8.64 -6.71 17.40
N TYR A 162 -7.63 -5.84 17.55
CA TYR A 162 -6.79 -5.72 18.73
C TYR A 162 -6.86 -4.32 19.34
N LYS A 163 -6.60 -4.25 20.65
CA LYS A 163 -6.55 -3.01 21.43
C LYS A 163 -5.31 -3.01 22.30
N ILE A 164 -4.79 -1.82 22.58
CA ILE A 164 -3.66 -1.65 23.51
C ILE A 164 -4.20 -1.20 24.87
N LEU A 165 -4.01 -2.04 25.89
CA LEU A 165 -4.27 -1.72 27.29
C LEU A 165 -3.02 -1.07 27.91
N LEU A 166 -3.20 0.11 28.49
CA LEU A 166 -2.17 0.90 29.15
C LEU A 166 -2.45 0.96 30.65
N GLU A 167 -1.48 0.64 31.50
CA GLU A 167 -1.60 0.78 32.96
C GLU A 167 -0.45 1.65 33.50
N PRO A 168 -0.74 2.75 34.22
CA PRO A 168 0.31 3.58 34.80
C PRO A 168 1.06 2.81 35.89
N ILE A 169 2.38 3.00 35.95
CA ILE A 169 3.28 2.42 36.95
C ILE A 169 3.90 3.54 37.78
N ALA A 170 3.99 3.38 39.09
CA ALA A 170 4.78 4.24 39.97
C ALA A 170 5.98 3.50 40.57
N TYR A 171 7.14 4.17 40.61
CA TYR A 171 8.33 3.69 41.32
C TYR A 171 8.55 4.48 42.60
N TYR A 172 8.21 3.91 43.76
CA TYR A 172 8.23 4.61 45.05
C TYR A 172 8.91 3.77 46.13
N LYS A 173 9.27 4.43 47.23
CA LYS A 173 9.80 3.78 48.42
C LYS A 173 8.65 3.47 49.38
N PHE A 174 8.59 2.25 49.89
CA PHE A 174 7.66 1.83 50.94
C PHE A 174 8.39 0.92 51.92
N GLN A 175 8.29 1.20 53.22
CA GLN A 175 8.97 0.47 54.31
C GLN A 175 10.47 0.22 54.05
N GLY A 176 11.16 1.22 53.48
CA GLY A 176 12.61 1.14 53.27
C GLY A 176 13.05 0.62 51.90
N VAL A 177 12.16 -0.03 51.13
CA VAL A 177 12.49 -0.63 49.83
C VAL A 177 11.85 0.11 48.65
N MET A 178 12.50 0.09 47.48
CA MET A 178 11.91 0.58 46.24
C MET A 178 10.99 -0.48 45.64
N ILE A 179 9.78 -0.09 45.23
CA ILE A 179 8.79 -0.96 44.60
C ILE A 179 8.21 -0.30 43.34
N ALA A 180 7.95 -1.11 42.31
CA ALA A 180 7.25 -0.77 41.09
C ALA A 180 5.85 -1.42 41.12
N THR A 181 4.80 -0.63 40.99
CA THR A 181 3.42 -1.17 40.93
C THR A 181 2.56 -0.42 39.92
N THR A 182 1.71 -1.15 39.19
CA THR A 182 0.52 -0.54 38.60
C THR A 182 -0.48 -0.11 39.69
N ALA A 183 -1.52 0.64 39.33
CA ALA A 183 -2.59 0.97 40.27
C ALA A 183 -3.28 -0.30 40.82
N THR A 184 -3.55 -1.26 39.95
CA THR A 184 -4.17 -2.56 40.30
C THR A 184 -3.29 -3.32 41.29
N GLU A 185 -1.99 -3.40 41.02
CA GLU A 185 -1.02 -4.05 41.90
C GLU A 185 -0.92 -3.34 43.26
N ALA A 186 -0.93 -2.00 43.28
CA ALA A 186 -0.92 -1.24 44.54
C ALA A 186 -2.18 -1.52 45.38
N ALA A 187 -3.36 -1.62 44.76
CA ALA A 187 -4.61 -1.94 45.45
C ALA A 187 -4.59 -3.37 46.03
N LEU A 188 -4.13 -4.35 45.26
CA LEU A 188 -3.98 -5.73 45.73
C LEU A 188 -2.92 -5.83 46.85
N TYR A 189 -1.81 -5.11 46.72
CA TYR A 189 -0.75 -5.14 47.73
C TYR A 189 -1.19 -4.46 49.03
N ASP A 190 -1.97 -3.38 48.95
CA ASP A 190 -2.58 -2.74 50.12
C ASP A 190 -3.48 -3.69 50.91
N GLU A 191 -4.25 -4.55 50.23
CA GLU A 191 -5.06 -5.59 50.86
C GLU A 191 -4.19 -6.62 51.59
N VAL A 192 -3.05 -7.01 51.01
CA VAL A 192 -2.09 -7.93 51.63
C VAL A 192 -1.43 -7.32 52.88
N VAL A 193 -1.08 -6.04 52.85
CA VAL A 193 -0.42 -5.36 54.00
C VAL A 193 -1.39 -4.73 54.99
N GLY A 194 -2.69 -5.07 54.90
CA GLY A 194 -3.71 -4.63 55.86
C GLY A 194 -3.96 -3.12 55.86
N GLY A 195 -3.92 -2.47 54.69
CA GLY A 195 -4.21 -1.04 54.53
C GLY A 195 -3.03 -0.10 54.81
N GLN A 196 -1.85 -0.64 55.15
CA GLN A 196 -0.69 0.19 55.47
C GLN A 196 -0.17 0.99 54.27
N LEU A 197 -0.26 0.44 53.06
CA LEU A 197 0.22 1.14 51.87
C LEU A 197 -0.63 2.39 51.63
N ARG A 198 -1.95 2.27 51.72
CA ARG A 198 -2.88 3.40 51.61
C ARG A 198 -2.72 4.38 52.76
N TYR A 199 -2.47 3.91 53.98
CA TYR A 199 -2.25 4.78 55.14
C TYR A 199 -1.03 5.69 54.94
N TRP A 200 0.11 5.14 54.50
CA TRP A 200 1.37 5.90 54.36
C TRP A 200 1.56 6.56 52.99
N MET A 201 0.99 5.99 51.92
CA MET A 201 1.21 6.40 50.53
C MET A 201 -0.07 6.77 49.78
N GLY A 202 -1.21 6.94 50.47
CA GLY A 202 -2.53 7.08 49.85
C GLY A 202 -2.68 8.25 48.86
N SER A 203 -1.92 9.34 49.01
CA SER A 203 -1.92 10.42 48.01
C SER A 203 -1.40 9.98 46.64
N LEU A 204 -0.49 9.00 46.61
CA LEU A 204 -0.03 8.37 45.39
C LEU A 204 -0.91 7.17 45.04
N THR A 205 -0.91 6.14 45.88
CA THR A 205 -1.41 4.79 45.54
C THR A 205 -2.92 4.70 45.49
N ALA A 206 -3.63 5.58 46.22
CA ALA A 206 -5.08 5.62 46.24
C ALA A 206 -5.66 6.90 45.62
N LYS A 207 -4.85 7.71 44.93
CA LYS A 207 -5.33 8.94 44.27
C LYS A 207 -4.57 9.21 42.98
N ASN A 208 -3.33 9.69 43.02
CA ASN A 208 -2.64 10.17 41.81
C ASN A 208 -2.30 9.08 40.80
N LEU A 209 -1.90 7.89 41.25
CA LEU A 209 -1.62 6.74 40.38
C LEU A 209 -2.90 6.16 39.73
N PRO A 210 -3.97 5.81 40.47
CA PRO A 210 -5.19 5.30 39.82
C PRO A 210 -5.93 6.35 38.99
N LEU A 211 -5.84 7.64 39.34
CA LEU A 211 -6.47 8.71 38.57
C LEU A 211 -5.57 9.25 37.44
N SER A 212 -4.35 8.74 37.25
CA SER A 212 -3.51 9.22 36.15
C SER A 212 -4.05 8.79 34.78
N MET A 213 -4.73 7.64 34.71
CA MET A 213 -5.45 7.15 33.54
C MET A 213 -6.71 6.38 33.97
N PHE A 214 -7.86 6.74 33.41
CA PHE A 214 -9.12 5.98 33.47
C PHE A 214 -9.90 6.14 32.16
N LEU A 215 -10.95 5.35 31.93
CA LEU A 215 -11.67 5.36 30.65
C LEU A 215 -12.73 6.47 30.59
N GLU A 216 -12.86 7.12 29.43
CA GLU A 216 -13.94 8.07 29.09
C GLU A 216 -15.24 7.34 28.75
N THR A 217 -15.11 6.20 28.09
CA THR A 217 -16.21 5.31 27.70
C THR A 217 -15.93 3.88 28.14
N PRO A 218 -16.94 3.09 28.55
CA PRO A 218 -16.74 1.69 28.92
C PRO A 218 -16.07 0.88 27.79
N ASP A 219 -15.13 0.00 28.14
CA ASP A 219 -14.37 -0.79 27.17
C ASP A 219 -13.65 -1.98 27.83
N LEU A 220 -13.39 -3.06 27.08
CA LEU A 220 -12.78 -4.32 27.56
C LEU A 220 -13.40 -4.87 28.86
N GLY A 221 -14.70 -4.61 29.07
CA GLY A 221 -15.43 -4.99 30.30
C GLY A 221 -15.23 -4.06 31.51
N TYR A 222 -14.48 -2.97 31.37
CA TYR A 222 -14.28 -1.95 32.40
C TYR A 222 -15.22 -0.76 32.17
N PRO A 223 -15.92 -0.27 33.21
CA PRO A 223 -16.76 0.92 33.09
C PRO A 223 -15.92 2.21 33.04
N ALA A 224 -16.44 3.24 32.39
CA ALA A 224 -15.93 4.60 32.51
C ALA A 224 -16.06 5.12 33.96
N TRP A 225 -15.11 5.96 34.39
CA TRP A 225 -15.13 6.50 35.75
C TRP A 225 -15.94 7.79 35.82
N SER A 226 -17.03 7.78 36.59
CA SER A 226 -17.87 8.95 36.83
C SER A 226 -17.73 9.55 38.24
N GLY A 227 -16.79 9.02 39.03
CA GLY A 227 -16.57 9.47 40.41
C GLY A 227 -15.63 10.68 40.51
N PRO A 228 -15.31 11.14 41.73
CA PRO A 228 -14.42 12.27 41.92
C PRO A 228 -13.03 12.02 41.35
N THR A 229 -12.52 12.96 40.56
CA THR A 229 -11.21 12.86 39.90
C THR A 229 -10.08 13.50 40.72
N ASN A 230 -10.33 13.92 41.96
CA ASN A 230 -9.34 14.59 42.80
C ASN A 230 -9.33 14.13 44.28
N LYS A 231 -10.01 13.03 44.60
CA LYS A 231 -10.09 12.46 45.95
C LYS A 231 -9.47 11.06 45.99
N ASN A 232 -9.18 10.59 47.20
CA ASN A 232 -8.78 9.21 47.39
C ASN A 232 -9.93 8.26 46.98
N VAL A 233 -9.60 7.23 46.22
CA VAL A 233 -10.50 6.18 45.74
C VAL A 233 -10.30 4.89 46.54
N SER A 234 -11.26 3.97 46.49
CA SER A 234 -11.17 2.69 47.19
C SER A 234 -10.41 1.64 46.37
N ASN A 235 -9.88 0.59 47.02
CA ASN A 235 -9.24 -0.52 46.31
C ASN A 235 -10.21 -1.23 45.35
N SER A 236 -11.52 -1.23 45.69
CA SER A 236 -12.56 -1.73 44.80
C SER A 236 -12.67 -0.91 43.53
N ASP A 237 -12.74 0.42 43.64
CA ASP A 237 -12.81 1.33 42.48
C ASP A 237 -11.55 1.23 41.61
N ILE A 238 -10.39 1.05 42.25
CA ILE A 238 -9.12 0.84 41.53
C ILE A 238 -9.19 -0.44 40.72
N LYS A 239 -9.59 -1.57 41.32
CA LYS A 239 -9.69 -2.85 40.60
C LYS A 239 -10.76 -2.82 39.51
N SER A 240 -11.89 -2.12 39.73
CA SER A 240 -13.01 -2.11 38.79
C SER A 240 -12.86 -1.14 37.62
N SER A 241 -12.26 0.04 37.79
CA SER A 241 -12.43 1.11 36.78
C SER A 241 -11.29 2.13 36.65
N LEU A 242 -10.24 2.06 37.48
CA LEU A 242 -9.18 3.07 37.48
C LEU A 242 -7.78 2.47 37.21
N GLY A 243 -6.84 3.35 36.87
CA GLY A 243 -5.47 3.00 36.54
C GLY A 243 -5.37 2.22 35.23
N LEU A 244 -6.16 2.61 34.23
CA LEU A 244 -6.09 2.04 32.88
C LEU A 244 -6.45 3.07 31.81
N GLY A 245 -5.88 2.91 30.62
CA GLY A 245 -6.26 3.58 29.39
C GLY A 245 -6.30 2.58 28.23
N ILE A 246 -7.09 2.83 27.20
CA ILE A 246 -7.19 1.94 26.04
C ILE A 246 -6.97 2.73 24.75
N VAL A 247 -6.14 2.21 23.87
CA VAL A 247 -6.05 2.66 22.46
C VAL A 247 -6.84 1.67 21.60
N ARG A 248 -7.78 2.22 20.82
CA ARG A 248 -8.58 1.50 19.82
C ARG A 248 -8.02 1.83 18.44
N PHE A 249 -8.19 0.93 17.49
CA PHE A 249 -7.98 1.20 16.09
C PHE A 249 -9.32 1.06 15.38
N GLU A 250 -9.61 1.98 14.47
CA GLU A 250 -10.69 1.77 13.51
C GLU A 250 -10.28 0.63 12.58
N GLU A 251 -11.23 -0.24 12.23
CA GLU A 251 -11.04 -1.26 11.21
C GLU A 251 -10.56 -0.53 9.95
N GLN A 252 -9.28 -0.67 9.62
CA GLN A 252 -8.85 -0.35 8.26
C GLN A 252 -9.69 -1.27 7.38
N PRO A 253 -10.41 -0.75 6.38
CA PRO A 253 -11.13 -1.62 5.46
C PRO A 253 -10.11 -2.63 4.94
N GLU A 254 -10.39 -3.93 5.11
CA GLU A 254 -9.61 -4.96 4.44
C GLU A 254 -9.57 -4.58 2.96
N GLU A 255 -8.36 -4.45 2.40
CA GLU A 255 -8.23 -4.39 0.96
C GLU A 255 -8.92 -5.66 0.43
N PRO A 256 -9.96 -5.54 -0.40
CA PRO A 256 -10.65 -6.70 -0.90
C PRO A 256 -9.62 -7.61 -1.56
N GLU A 257 -9.54 -8.88 -1.17
CA GLU A 257 -8.78 -9.86 -1.94
C GLU A 257 -9.45 -9.99 -3.32
N ILE A 258 -8.98 -9.18 -4.27
CA ILE A 258 -9.40 -9.22 -5.66
C ILE A 258 -8.79 -10.49 -6.26
N SER A 259 -9.53 -11.59 -6.16
CA SER A 259 -9.10 -12.88 -6.73
C SER A 259 -9.13 -12.90 -8.26
N THR A 260 -9.81 -11.93 -8.89
CA THR A 260 -9.92 -11.76 -10.35
C THR A 260 -9.97 -10.28 -10.70
N TYR A 261 -9.01 -9.80 -11.49
CA TYR A 261 -9.03 -8.44 -12.04
C TYR A 261 -9.75 -8.42 -13.39
N ASP A 262 -10.60 -7.43 -13.60
CA ASP A 262 -11.25 -7.17 -14.90
C ASP A 262 -10.22 -6.64 -15.92
N TYR A 263 -9.26 -5.85 -15.44
CA TYR A 263 -8.19 -5.29 -16.25
C TYR A 263 -6.83 -5.38 -15.56
N GLU A 264 -5.79 -5.65 -16.35
CA GLU A 264 -4.40 -5.47 -15.94
C GLU A 264 -3.79 -4.36 -16.81
N TYR A 265 -3.47 -3.24 -16.17
CA TYR A 265 -2.87 -2.06 -16.80
C TYR A 265 -1.43 -1.85 -16.35
N ARG A 266 -0.71 -0.96 -17.05
CA ARG A 266 0.69 -0.64 -16.78
C ARG A 266 0.80 0.76 -16.23
N THR A 267 1.81 1.02 -15.41
CA THR A 267 2.08 2.36 -14.87
C THR A 267 2.22 3.40 -16.00
N ASN A 268 1.68 4.59 -15.77
CA ASN A 268 1.79 5.75 -16.65
C ASN A 268 1.47 5.44 -18.14
N THR A 269 0.31 4.84 -18.39
CA THR A 269 -0.22 4.55 -19.74
C THR A 269 -1.61 5.13 -19.92
N GLU A 270 -1.94 5.55 -21.14
CA GLU A 270 -3.32 5.83 -21.53
C GLU A 270 -4.05 4.51 -21.75
N VAL A 271 -5.21 4.36 -21.12
CA VAL A 271 -6.02 3.14 -21.20
C VAL A 271 -7.46 3.47 -21.58
N ILE A 272 -8.19 2.44 -22.00
CA ILE A 272 -9.64 2.50 -22.21
C ILE A 272 -10.28 1.45 -21.30
N THR A 273 -11.20 1.91 -20.46
CA THR A 273 -11.99 1.07 -19.57
C THR A 273 -13.43 1.14 -20.03
N ALA A 274 -14.08 -0.02 -20.19
CA ALA A 274 -15.42 -0.12 -20.73
C ALA A 274 -16.31 -1.00 -19.87
N VAL A 275 -17.61 -0.70 -19.87
CA VAL A 275 -18.66 -1.58 -19.36
C VAL A 275 -19.70 -1.80 -20.43
N GLU A 276 -20.32 -2.96 -20.41
CA GLU A 276 -21.52 -3.23 -21.20
C GLU A 276 -22.75 -2.79 -20.40
N VAL A 277 -23.55 -1.90 -20.98
CA VAL A 277 -24.79 -1.40 -20.41
C VAL A 277 -25.95 -2.11 -21.10
N SER A 278 -26.87 -2.65 -20.32
CA SER A 278 -28.06 -3.35 -20.83
C SER A 278 -29.24 -3.16 -19.88
N GLY A 279 -30.46 -3.46 -20.35
CA GLY A 279 -31.69 -3.28 -19.58
C GLY A 279 -32.89 -3.02 -20.47
N GLY A 280 -33.83 -2.20 -20.00
CA GLY A 280 -34.90 -1.68 -20.87
C GLY A 280 -34.34 -0.71 -21.91
N GLN A 281 -35.11 -0.44 -22.96
CA GLN A 281 -34.76 0.51 -24.03
C GLN A 281 -34.21 1.83 -23.46
N SER A 282 -33.10 2.30 -24.04
CA SER A 282 -32.53 3.63 -23.81
C SER A 282 -32.57 4.42 -25.11
N ASP A 283 -33.32 5.51 -25.11
CA ASP A 283 -33.54 6.39 -26.25
C ASP A 283 -33.42 7.87 -25.84
N PRO A 284 -33.52 8.83 -26.77
CA PRO A 284 -33.39 10.25 -26.44
C PRO A 284 -34.45 10.81 -25.47
N ASP A 285 -35.59 10.13 -25.25
CA ASP A 285 -36.58 10.55 -24.24
C ASP A 285 -36.18 10.07 -22.84
N ASP A 286 -35.65 8.84 -22.73
CA ASP A 286 -35.16 8.24 -21.50
C ASP A 286 -33.67 7.80 -21.59
N PRO A 287 -32.71 8.74 -21.71
CA PRO A 287 -31.32 8.42 -22.02
C PRO A 287 -30.57 7.82 -20.83
N VAL A 288 -29.77 6.78 -21.08
CA VAL A 288 -28.81 6.27 -20.10
C VAL A 288 -27.54 7.13 -20.05
N THR A 289 -27.09 7.42 -18.83
CA THR A 289 -25.80 8.03 -18.52
C THR A 289 -25.00 7.14 -17.57
N VAL A 290 -23.75 6.87 -17.93
CA VAL A 290 -22.79 6.10 -17.14
C VAL A 290 -21.71 7.02 -16.58
N GLN A 291 -21.41 6.88 -15.30
CA GLN A 291 -20.34 7.60 -14.63
C GLN A 291 -19.29 6.62 -14.11
N PHE A 292 -18.03 6.86 -14.43
CA PHE A 292 -16.89 6.10 -13.91
C PHE A 292 -16.16 6.99 -12.89
N HIS A 293 -15.97 6.48 -11.68
CA HIS A 293 -15.21 7.15 -10.63
C HIS A 293 -13.80 6.56 -10.57
N ILE A 294 -12.84 7.30 -11.11
CA ILE A 294 -11.46 6.84 -11.30
C ILE A 294 -10.51 7.84 -10.65
N ASP A 295 -9.75 7.40 -9.66
CA ASP A 295 -8.72 8.20 -8.97
C ASP A 295 -9.23 9.60 -8.54
N GLY A 296 -10.41 9.62 -7.90
CA GLY A 296 -11.05 10.86 -7.45
C GLY A 296 -11.65 11.75 -8.57
N THR A 297 -11.56 11.33 -9.83
CA THR A 297 -12.14 12.01 -10.98
C THR A 297 -13.37 11.27 -11.50
N THR A 298 -14.46 11.99 -11.75
CA THR A 298 -15.66 11.43 -12.38
C THR A 298 -15.64 11.65 -13.89
N TYR A 299 -15.70 10.55 -14.65
CA TYR A 299 -15.85 10.56 -16.09
C TYR A 299 -17.29 10.21 -16.46
N THR A 300 -17.92 11.01 -17.32
CA THR A 300 -19.34 10.83 -17.68
C THR A 300 -19.48 10.48 -19.16
N VAL A 301 -20.19 9.39 -19.43
CA VAL A 301 -20.63 8.97 -20.77
C VAL A 301 -22.14 9.14 -20.82
N SER A 302 -22.60 10.20 -21.47
CA SER A 302 -24.02 10.48 -21.67
C SER A 302 -24.52 9.94 -23.00
N ASN A 303 -25.85 9.84 -23.14
CA ASN A 303 -26.52 9.48 -24.40
C ASN A 303 -26.13 8.07 -24.87
N VAL A 304 -26.10 7.11 -23.93
CA VAL A 304 -25.85 5.70 -24.24
C VAL A 304 -27.18 5.07 -24.64
N TYR A 305 -27.38 4.81 -25.92
CA TYR A 305 -28.64 4.31 -26.46
C TYR A 305 -28.56 2.83 -26.82
N TYR A 306 -29.70 2.14 -26.77
CA TYR A 306 -29.87 0.77 -27.25
C TYR A 306 -31.37 0.38 -27.24
N PRO A 307 -31.83 -0.47 -28.17
CA PRO A 307 -33.20 -0.95 -28.20
C PRO A 307 -33.51 -1.92 -27.04
N ASP A 308 -34.80 -2.15 -26.77
CA ASP A 308 -35.22 -3.10 -25.74
C ASP A 308 -34.66 -4.51 -25.99
N GLY A 309 -34.02 -5.09 -24.98
CA GLY A 309 -33.41 -6.42 -25.04
C GLY A 309 -32.01 -6.48 -25.65
N ASP A 310 -31.39 -5.34 -25.97
CA ASP A 310 -30.02 -5.25 -26.49
C ASP A 310 -29.07 -4.53 -25.49
N SER A 311 -27.82 -4.29 -25.90
CA SER A 311 -26.78 -3.67 -25.06
C SER A 311 -25.92 -2.68 -25.83
N GLN A 312 -25.18 -1.85 -25.09
CA GLN A 312 -24.23 -0.88 -25.63
C GLN A 312 -22.99 -0.79 -24.75
N LEU A 313 -21.80 -0.80 -25.35
CA LEU A 313 -20.58 -0.47 -24.63
C LEU A 313 -20.55 1.02 -24.30
N ALA A 314 -20.24 1.34 -23.05
CA ALA A 314 -19.87 2.68 -22.59
C ALA A 314 -18.42 2.63 -22.10
N TRP A 315 -17.59 3.60 -22.49
CA TRP A 315 -16.17 3.58 -22.15
C TRP A 315 -15.59 4.97 -21.92
N VAL A 316 -14.49 5.00 -21.17
CA VAL A 316 -13.73 6.21 -20.86
C VAL A 316 -12.26 6.00 -21.19
N ARG A 317 -11.59 7.10 -21.56
CA ARG A 317 -10.15 7.16 -21.78
C ARG A 317 -9.51 7.97 -20.67
N TRP A 318 -8.49 7.41 -20.02
CA TRP A 318 -7.81 8.03 -18.89
C TRP A 318 -6.36 7.52 -18.81
N THR A 319 -5.56 8.10 -17.91
CA THR A 319 -4.14 7.74 -17.72
C THR A 319 -3.95 7.07 -16.37
N THR A 320 -3.29 5.92 -16.36
CA THR A 320 -2.99 5.18 -15.13
C THR A 320 -1.98 5.92 -14.25
N PRO A 321 -2.08 5.74 -12.92
CA PRO A 321 -1.06 6.09 -11.94
C PRO A 321 0.37 5.68 -12.32
N ASP A 322 1.34 6.40 -11.78
CA ASP A 322 2.77 6.18 -12.01
C ASP A 322 3.36 5.06 -11.13
N GLU A 323 2.72 4.72 -10.03
CA GLU A 323 3.13 3.64 -9.12
C GLU A 323 2.22 2.40 -9.26
N PRO A 324 2.76 1.17 -9.11
CA PRO A 324 1.98 -0.06 -9.04
C PRO A 324 0.99 -0.05 -7.88
N GLN A 325 -0.25 -0.43 -8.16
CA GLN A 325 -1.29 -0.58 -7.15
C GLN A 325 -2.49 -1.35 -7.70
N ASP A 326 -3.29 -1.88 -6.79
CA ASP A 326 -4.63 -2.36 -7.11
C ASP A 326 -5.61 -1.19 -6.99
N MET A 327 -6.55 -1.10 -7.91
CA MET A 327 -7.52 -0.03 -7.97
C MET A 327 -8.91 -0.55 -8.24
N THR A 328 -9.89 0.07 -7.61
CA THR A 328 -11.30 -0.18 -7.85
C THR A 328 -11.92 1.05 -8.51
N ILE A 329 -12.65 0.83 -9.60
CA ILE A 329 -13.41 1.85 -10.31
C ILE A 329 -14.89 1.58 -10.06
N ASP A 330 -15.56 2.53 -9.41
CA ASP A 330 -17.01 2.48 -9.21
C ASP A 330 -17.72 3.04 -10.44
N VAL A 331 -18.81 2.37 -10.83
CA VAL A 331 -19.60 2.69 -12.01
C VAL A 331 -21.05 2.91 -11.62
N ASP A 332 -21.51 4.14 -11.81
CA ASP A 332 -22.90 4.54 -11.58
C ASP A 332 -23.64 4.66 -12.91
N VAL A 333 -24.84 4.05 -12.97
CA VAL A 333 -25.73 4.13 -14.14
C VAL A 333 -27.03 4.83 -13.73
N SER A 334 -27.41 5.82 -14.53
CA SER A 334 -28.70 6.51 -14.40
C SER A 334 -29.51 6.37 -15.69
N GLY A 335 -30.81 6.20 -15.57
CA GLY A 335 -31.72 5.89 -16.69
C GLY A 335 -32.27 4.46 -16.60
N PRO A 336 -32.86 3.94 -17.68
CA PRO A 336 -33.51 2.62 -17.72
C PRO A 336 -32.56 1.40 -17.76
N GLY A 337 -31.24 1.63 -17.70
CA GLY A 337 -30.21 0.61 -17.85
C GLY A 337 -29.47 0.22 -16.57
N SER A 338 -28.63 -0.81 -16.68
CA SER A 338 -27.71 -1.26 -15.65
C SER A 338 -26.40 -1.78 -16.26
N ALA A 339 -25.32 -1.76 -15.47
CA ALA A 339 -24.02 -2.27 -15.85
C ALA A 339 -23.32 -2.90 -14.62
N GLN A 340 -22.14 -3.49 -14.84
CA GLN A 340 -21.24 -3.87 -13.75
C GLN A 340 -20.90 -2.64 -12.89
N ALA A 341 -21.22 -2.70 -11.60
CA ALA A 341 -21.08 -1.57 -10.67
C ALA A 341 -19.63 -1.29 -10.24
N THR A 342 -18.76 -2.29 -10.35
CA THR A 342 -17.39 -2.22 -9.83
C THR A 342 -16.44 -2.92 -10.78
N ILE A 343 -15.37 -2.24 -11.17
CA ILE A 343 -14.31 -2.77 -12.02
C ILE A 343 -13.02 -2.82 -11.19
N HIS A 344 -12.40 -3.98 -11.12
CA HIS A 344 -11.14 -4.19 -10.43
C HIS A 344 -9.98 -4.15 -11.44
N CYS A 345 -9.03 -3.26 -11.21
CA CYS A 345 -7.87 -3.06 -12.05
C CYS A 345 -6.59 -3.35 -11.27
N LYS A 346 -5.67 -4.09 -11.88
CA LYS A 346 -4.29 -4.24 -11.39
C LYS A 346 -3.37 -3.34 -12.18
N ILE A 347 -2.64 -2.44 -11.54
CA ILE A 347 -1.60 -1.64 -12.18
C ILE A 347 -0.24 -2.26 -11.87
N VAL A 348 0.48 -2.71 -12.89
CA VAL A 348 1.80 -3.32 -12.77
C VAL A 348 2.89 -2.46 -13.38
N ASP A 349 4.08 -2.47 -12.79
CA ASP A 349 5.28 -1.93 -13.42
C ASP A 349 6.02 -3.03 -14.19
N LEU A 350 6.47 -2.71 -15.40
CA LEU A 350 7.27 -3.60 -16.25
C LEU A 350 8.78 -3.34 -16.11
N ASP A 351 9.18 -2.27 -15.43
CA ASP A 351 10.57 -1.82 -15.27
C ASP A 351 11.30 -2.47 -14.07
N GLU A 352 10.70 -3.45 -13.42
CA GLU A 352 11.27 -4.15 -12.25
C GLU A 352 12.39 -5.17 -12.60
N ASN A 353 12.92 -5.16 -13.83
CA ASN A 353 13.86 -6.16 -14.31
C ASN A 353 15.09 -5.55 -15.02
N PRO A 354 16.06 -4.99 -14.25
CA PRO A 354 17.25 -4.38 -14.83
C PRO A 354 18.12 -5.41 -15.56
N PRO A 355 18.80 -5.03 -16.66
CA PRO A 355 19.60 -5.96 -17.44
C PRO A 355 20.70 -6.61 -16.60
N PRO A 356 21.04 -7.89 -16.84
CA PRO A 356 22.12 -8.55 -16.12
C PRO A 356 23.47 -7.94 -16.46
N ASN A 357 24.40 -7.94 -15.50
CA ASN A 357 25.78 -7.49 -15.70
C ASN A 357 26.52 -8.46 -16.64
N PRO A 358 26.96 -8.04 -17.85
CA PRO A 358 27.75 -8.88 -18.73
C PRO A 358 29.18 -9.01 -18.19
N VAL A 359 29.59 -10.23 -17.81
CA VAL A 359 30.96 -10.50 -17.32
C VAL A 359 31.73 -11.38 -18.31
N ALA A 360 33.01 -11.08 -18.47
CA ALA A 360 33.86 -11.70 -19.48
C ALA A 360 34.17 -13.19 -19.20
N ASP A 361 33.95 -13.64 -17.98
CA ASP A 361 34.19 -14.98 -17.45
C ASP A 361 32.90 -15.76 -17.19
N ASP A 362 31.75 -15.24 -17.64
CA ASP A 362 30.47 -15.94 -17.57
C ASP A 362 30.53 -17.27 -18.34
N ARG A 363 29.88 -18.31 -17.80
CA ARG A 363 29.94 -19.66 -18.37
C ARG A 363 28.69 -20.48 -18.06
N ASN A 364 28.08 -21.05 -19.11
CA ASN A 364 27.00 -22.02 -19.00
C ASN A 364 27.16 -23.13 -20.05
N ASP A 365 28.01 -24.11 -19.75
CA ASP A 365 28.31 -25.22 -20.68
C ASP A 365 27.12 -26.16 -20.91
N SER A 366 26.10 -26.10 -20.05
CA SER A 366 24.88 -26.91 -20.13
C SER A 366 23.76 -26.25 -20.91
N PHE A 367 23.96 -25.03 -21.42
CA PHE A 367 22.91 -24.30 -22.11
C PHE A 367 22.43 -25.02 -23.37
N THR A 368 21.11 -25.06 -23.53
CA THR A 368 20.45 -25.49 -24.75
C THR A 368 19.35 -24.49 -25.09
N PRO A 369 19.27 -23.96 -26.33
CA PRO A 369 18.22 -23.03 -26.72
C PRO A 369 16.83 -23.65 -26.51
N SER A 370 15.96 -22.91 -25.83
CA SER A 370 14.54 -23.23 -25.72
C SER A 370 13.79 -22.79 -26.99
N PRO A 371 12.69 -23.46 -27.36
CA PRO A 371 11.83 -22.98 -28.44
C PRO A 371 11.24 -21.61 -28.08
N VAL A 372 11.05 -20.77 -29.10
CA VAL A 372 10.43 -19.47 -28.91
C VAL A 372 8.98 -19.65 -28.44
N PRO A 373 8.53 -18.96 -27.38
CA PRO A 373 7.16 -19.09 -26.90
C PRO A 373 6.13 -18.54 -27.88
N ASP A 374 5.01 -19.23 -27.95
CA ASP A 374 3.81 -18.75 -28.62
C ASP A 374 2.93 -17.99 -27.62
N ARG A 375 2.75 -16.68 -27.83
CA ARG A 375 1.94 -15.82 -26.97
C ARG A 375 0.64 -15.46 -27.69
N PRO A 376 -0.53 -15.51 -27.00
CA PRO A 376 -1.80 -15.13 -27.60
C PRO A 376 -1.77 -13.71 -28.16
N GLU A 377 -2.19 -13.57 -29.41
CA GLU A 377 -2.28 -12.29 -30.10
C GLU A 377 -3.73 -11.84 -30.23
N LYS A 378 -3.94 -10.53 -30.14
CA LYS A 378 -5.19 -9.90 -30.53
C LYS A 378 -4.86 -8.70 -31.40
N THR A 379 -4.84 -8.90 -32.70
CA THR A 379 -4.42 -7.87 -33.68
C THR A 379 -5.58 -6.98 -34.14
N SER A 380 -6.83 -7.33 -33.81
CA SER A 380 -8.00 -6.50 -34.15
C SER A 380 -9.10 -6.61 -33.10
N ALA A 381 -9.92 -5.57 -33.03
CA ALA A 381 -11.13 -5.53 -32.21
C ALA A 381 -12.26 -4.82 -32.97
N GLN A 382 -13.50 -5.18 -32.64
CA GLN A 382 -14.71 -4.59 -33.19
C GLN A 382 -15.66 -4.27 -32.05
N TRP A 383 -16.41 -3.18 -32.21
CA TRP A 383 -17.47 -2.77 -31.29
C TRP A 383 -18.56 -2.05 -32.07
N THR A 384 -19.71 -1.86 -31.43
CA THR A 384 -20.88 -1.25 -32.05
C THR A 384 -21.40 -0.08 -31.23
N ILE A 385 -22.12 0.83 -31.90
CA ILE A 385 -22.87 1.92 -31.27
C ILE A 385 -24.27 1.96 -31.87
N TRP A 386 -25.30 1.95 -31.04
CA TRP A 386 -26.67 2.23 -31.48
C TRP A 386 -26.88 3.73 -31.70
N ASP A 387 -27.41 4.09 -32.86
CA ASP A 387 -27.79 5.47 -33.21
C ASP A 387 -29.32 5.56 -33.36
N PRO A 388 -30.02 6.27 -32.46
CA PRO A 388 -31.48 6.37 -32.49
C PRO A 388 -31.96 7.41 -33.50
N TRP A 389 -33.10 7.13 -34.14
CA TRP A 389 -33.79 8.08 -35.01
C TRP A 389 -35.31 7.99 -34.82
N TRP A 390 -35.99 9.13 -34.98
CA TRP A 390 -37.43 9.22 -34.76
C TRP A 390 -38.21 8.80 -36.00
N GLN A 391 -39.01 7.75 -35.88
CA GLN A 391 -39.94 7.31 -36.91
C GLN A 391 -41.27 8.02 -36.70
N GLU A 392 -41.55 9.05 -37.51
CA GLU A 392 -42.80 9.81 -37.43
C GLU A 392 -44.03 8.94 -37.76
N TYR A 393 -45.12 9.13 -37.00
CA TYR A 393 -46.42 8.52 -37.26
C TYR A 393 -47.54 9.51 -36.92
N TRP A 394 -47.88 10.36 -37.88
CA TRP A 394 -48.89 11.39 -37.71
C TRP A 394 -50.31 10.83 -37.74
N VAL A 395 -51.06 11.05 -36.66
CA VAL A 395 -52.46 10.66 -36.49
C VAL A 395 -53.32 11.91 -36.34
N TRP A 396 -54.42 11.98 -37.09
CA TRP A 396 -55.41 13.06 -36.96
C TRP A 396 -56.32 12.81 -35.75
N HIS A 397 -56.44 13.82 -34.88
CA HIS A 397 -57.36 13.82 -33.74
C HIS A 397 -58.38 14.95 -33.90
N GLY A 398 -59.64 14.59 -34.19
CA GLY A 398 -60.75 15.53 -34.36
C GLY A 398 -61.82 14.98 -35.28
N ASP A 399 -62.89 15.77 -35.48
CA ASP A 399 -63.87 15.52 -36.54
C ASP A 399 -63.47 16.25 -37.83
N ASP A 400 -64.32 16.20 -38.87
CA ASP A 400 -64.02 16.80 -40.17
C ASP A 400 -64.03 18.35 -40.15
N GLU A 401 -64.45 18.98 -39.04
CA GLU A 401 -64.58 20.44 -38.92
C GLU A 401 -63.61 21.05 -37.89
N ASP A 402 -63.20 20.33 -36.84
CA ASP A 402 -62.21 20.77 -35.85
C ASP A 402 -61.29 19.61 -35.39
N GLY A 403 -60.00 19.68 -35.76
CA GLY A 403 -58.98 18.69 -35.36
C GLY A 403 -57.53 19.15 -35.51
N TYR A 404 -56.59 18.32 -35.03
CA TYR A 404 -55.15 18.55 -35.14
C TYR A 404 -54.38 17.25 -35.40
N TRP A 405 -53.23 17.37 -36.07
CA TRP A 405 -52.29 16.26 -36.23
C TRP A 405 -51.44 16.12 -34.96
N CYS A 406 -51.36 14.90 -34.43
CA CYS A 406 -50.48 14.53 -33.32
C CYS A 406 -49.53 13.44 -33.80
N ASP A 407 -48.23 13.57 -33.51
CA ASP A 407 -47.26 12.53 -33.82
C ASP A 407 -47.30 11.45 -32.73
N HIS A 408 -47.56 10.22 -33.15
CA HIS A 408 -47.55 8.99 -32.34
C HIS A 408 -46.37 8.10 -32.76
N GLY A 409 -45.29 8.71 -33.26
CA GLY A 409 -44.06 8.05 -33.63
C GLY A 409 -43.36 7.33 -32.49
N TRP A 410 -42.26 6.66 -32.82
CA TRP A 410 -41.42 5.93 -31.87
C TRP A 410 -39.95 6.01 -32.28
N TRP A 411 -39.05 5.66 -31.37
CA TRP A 411 -37.63 5.55 -31.65
C TRP A 411 -37.31 4.22 -32.34
N GLU A 412 -36.62 4.31 -33.47
CA GLU A 412 -35.95 3.19 -34.16
C GLU A 412 -34.43 3.36 -34.01
N PHE A 413 -33.66 2.29 -34.23
CA PHE A 413 -32.22 2.28 -33.97
C PHE A 413 -31.44 1.68 -35.13
N ASP A 414 -30.42 2.41 -35.58
CA ASP A 414 -29.41 1.90 -36.50
C ASP A 414 -28.17 1.42 -35.72
N LEU A 415 -27.49 0.40 -36.24
CA LEU A 415 -26.29 -0.17 -35.60
C LEU A 415 -25.02 0.20 -36.37
N ASP A 416 -24.29 1.18 -35.83
CA ASP A 416 -22.97 1.54 -36.31
C ASP A 416 -21.91 0.51 -35.88
N ARG A 417 -21.00 0.19 -36.80
CA ARG A 417 -19.93 -0.80 -36.57
C ARG A 417 -18.56 -0.15 -36.68
N TYR A 418 -17.78 -0.30 -35.63
CA TYR A 418 -16.43 0.23 -35.53
C TYR A 418 -15.41 -0.89 -35.40
N SER A 419 -14.17 -0.60 -35.80
CA SER A 419 -13.08 -1.56 -35.72
C SER A 419 -11.74 -0.86 -35.55
N ALA A 420 -10.82 -1.58 -34.93
CA ALA A 420 -9.41 -1.23 -34.90
C ALA A 420 -8.54 -2.44 -35.24
N SER A 421 -7.37 -2.16 -35.81
CA SER A 421 -6.32 -3.14 -36.09
C SER A 421 -4.95 -2.62 -35.72
N LEU A 422 -4.13 -3.47 -35.11
CA LEU A 422 -2.74 -3.24 -34.75
C LEU A 422 -1.84 -4.04 -35.72
N SER A 423 -0.84 -3.36 -36.27
CA SER A 423 0.23 -3.99 -37.05
C SER A 423 1.56 -3.56 -36.48
N ALA A 424 2.41 -4.52 -36.09
CA ALA A 424 3.71 -4.25 -35.51
C ALA A 424 4.81 -5.07 -36.19
N ALA A 425 6.03 -4.54 -36.16
CA ALA A 425 7.23 -5.20 -36.65
C ALA A 425 8.38 -4.91 -35.70
N MET A 426 9.27 -5.88 -35.52
CA MET A 426 10.51 -5.72 -34.78
C MET A 426 11.69 -5.95 -35.69
N GLU A 427 12.80 -5.30 -35.36
CA GLU A 427 14.10 -5.50 -35.99
C GLU A 427 15.15 -5.52 -34.90
N ILE A 428 15.97 -6.57 -34.88
CA ILE A 428 17.18 -6.64 -34.06
C ILE A 428 18.42 -6.50 -34.94
N THR A 429 19.40 -5.74 -34.46
CA THR A 429 20.67 -5.50 -35.17
C THR A 429 21.84 -5.61 -34.21
N PRO A 430 23.03 -6.03 -34.66
CA PRO A 430 24.24 -5.92 -33.85
C PRO A 430 24.47 -4.47 -33.44
N ASP A 431 24.89 -4.23 -32.20
CA ASP A 431 25.19 -2.87 -31.74
C ASP A 431 26.29 -2.24 -32.61
N GLU A 432 26.17 -0.96 -32.95
CA GLU A 432 27.16 -0.26 -33.80
C GLU A 432 28.58 -0.25 -33.23
N LYS A 433 28.77 -0.52 -31.93
CA LYS A 433 30.08 -0.65 -31.27
C LYS A 433 30.62 -2.08 -31.28
N ASN A 434 29.87 -3.04 -31.83
CA ASN A 434 30.32 -4.39 -32.02
C ASN A 434 31.32 -4.45 -33.20
N PRO A 435 32.62 -4.71 -32.96
CA PRO A 435 33.64 -4.75 -34.01
C PRO A 435 33.54 -6.01 -34.90
N THR A 436 32.73 -6.99 -34.48
CA THR A 436 32.56 -8.29 -35.16
C THR A 436 31.31 -8.32 -36.04
N ALA A 437 30.51 -7.26 -36.01
CA ALA A 437 29.26 -7.17 -36.75
C ALA A 437 29.50 -7.17 -38.26
N SER A 438 28.79 -8.06 -38.96
CA SER A 438 28.69 -8.10 -40.42
C SER A 438 27.25 -8.43 -40.78
N ASP A 439 26.52 -7.45 -41.30
CA ASP A 439 25.07 -7.54 -41.54
C ASP A 439 24.33 -7.99 -40.26
N SER A 440 23.61 -9.12 -40.32
CA SER A 440 22.91 -9.74 -39.19
C SER A 440 23.76 -10.79 -38.44
N THR A 441 25.07 -10.83 -38.69
CA THR A 441 26.00 -11.77 -38.03
C THR A 441 26.91 -11.04 -37.04
N MET A 442 27.16 -11.66 -35.88
CA MET A 442 28.12 -11.18 -34.88
C MET A 442 28.69 -12.33 -34.04
N LYS A 443 29.76 -12.06 -33.27
CA LYS A 443 30.19 -12.96 -32.19
C LYS A 443 29.30 -12.79 -30.95
N SER A 444 29.17 -13.84 -30.13
CA SER A 444 28.55 -13.76 -28.81
C SER A 444 29.39 -12.92 -27.83
N GLY A 445 28.77 -12.39 -26.77
CA GLY A 445 29.44 -11.47 -25.83
C GLY A 445 29.32 -10.00 -26.19
N TYR A 446 28.70 -9.68 -27.33
CA TYR A 446 28.50 -8.31 -27.79
C TYR A 446 27.02 -7.88 -27.71
N GLY A 447 26.81 -6.58 -27.84
CA GLY A 447 25.50 -5.94 -27.75
C GLY A 447 24.61 -6.18 -28.98
N VAL A 448 23.30 -6.28 -28.72
CA VAL A 448 22.20 -6.35 -29.68
C VAL A 448 21.25 -5.20 -29.40
N ASN A 449 20.86 -4.49 -30.44
CA ASN A 449 19.90 -3.41 -30.37
C ASN A 449 18.58 -3.87 -30.95
N GLN A 450 17.50 -3.23 -30.52
CA GLN A 450 16.17 -3.54 -31.01
C GLN A 450 15.38 -2.27 -31.27
N VAL A 451 14.62 -2.30 -32.37
CA VAL A 451 13.57 -1.34 -32.68
C VAL A 451 12.26 -2.09 -32.87
N VAL A 452 11.19 -1.58 -32.28
CA VAL A 452 9.80 -1.99 -32.57
C VAL A 452 9.09 -0.81 -33.21
N THR A 453 8.40 -1.05 -34.32
CA THR A 453 7.50 -0.08 -34.94
C THR A 453 6.10 -0.65 -35.01
N ALA A 454 5.11 0.18 -34.72
CA ALA A 454 3.71 -0.23 -34.77
C ALA A 454 2.84 0.83 -35.41
N ARG A 455 1.75 0.38 -36.04
CA ARG A 455 0.69 1.19 -36.63
C ARG A 455 -0.65 0.73 -36.11
N VAL A 456 -1.47 1.69 -35.70
CA VAL A 456 -2.86 1.47 -35.29
C VAL A 456 -3.77 2.12 -36.32
N ASN A 457 -4.66 1.33 -36.90
CA ASN A 457 -5.74 1.81 -37.77
C ASN A 457 -7.06 1.63 -37.03
N SER A 458 -7.90 2.66 -37.02
CA SER A 458 -9.18 2.66 -36.33
C SER A 458 -10.19 3.48 -37.11
N SER A 459 -11.42 2.98 -37.22
CA SER A 459 -12.55 3.77 -37.75
C SER A 459 -13.06 4.83 -36.76
N GLN A 460 -12.67 4.75 -35.48
CA GLN A 460 -13.00 5.72 -34.44
C GLN A 460 -11.77 5.99 -33.56
N ARG A 461 -10.91 6.91 -34.01
CA ARG A 461 -9.61 7.19 -33.36
C ARG A 461 -9.69 7.64 -31.91
N SER A 462 -10.77 8.32 -31.52
CA SER A 462 -10.99 8.76 -30.14
C SER A 462 -11.17 7.58 -29.17
N ALA A 463 -11.65 6.44 -29.67
CA ALA A 463 -11.89 5.21 -28.92
C ALA A 463 -10.70 4.24 -28.99
N THR A 464 -9.51 4.70 -29.35
CA THR A 464 -8.31 3.85 -29.40
C THR A 464 -7.09 4.57 -28.86
N THR A 465 -6.20 3.83 -28.19
CA THR A 465 -4.88 4.33 -27.79
C THR A 465 -3.81 3.94 -28.82
N ALA A 466 -2.66 4.61 -28.75
CA ALA A 466 -1.48 4.14 -29.47
C ALA A 466 -0.90 2.89 -28.79
N LEU A 467 0.03 2.21 -29.45
CA LEU A 467 0.85 1.19 -28.78
C LEU A 467 1.81 1.86 -27.79
N GLN A 468 1.88 1.36 -26.56
CA GLN A 468 2.64 2.00 -25.49
C GLN A 468 3.77 1.17 -24.90
N ASN A 469 3.68 -0.16 -24.90
CA ASN A 469 4.70 -1.01 -24.29
C ASN A 469 5.11 -2.17 -25.20
N ALA A 470 6.39 -2.55 -25.09
CA ALA A 470 6.94 -3.73 -25.71
C ALA A 470 7.99 -4.34 -24.78
N VAL A 471 7.92 -5.65 -24.60
CA VAL A 471 8.76 -6.39 -23.65
C VAL A 471 9.44 -7.54 -24.38
N SER A 472 10.77 -7.58 -24.32
CA SER A 472 11.58 -8.58 -25.02
C SER A 472 12.14 -9.63 -24.08
N TYR A 473 12.02 -10.88 -24.50
CA TYR A 473 12.49 -12.08 -23.83
C TYR A 473 13.60 -12.72 -24.66
N PHE A 474 14.55 -13.33 -23.98
CA PHE A 474 15.82 -13.77 -24.59
C PHE A 474 16.07 -15.28 -24.39
N PRO A 475 16.73 -15.94 -25.35
CA PRO A 475 16.93 -17.39 -25.35
C PRO A 475 17.77 -17.89 -24.17
N GLU A 476 18.75 -17.11 -23.71
CA GLU A 476 19.60 -17.44 -22.56
C GLU A 476 18.84 -17.55 -21.23
N PHE A 477 17.64 -16.99 -21.17
CA PHE A 477 16.72 -17.04 -20.02
C PHE A 477 15.51 -17.94 -20.29
N ASN A 478 15.60 -18.80 -21.31
CA ASN A 478 14.51 -19.66 -21.77
C ASN A 478 13.22 -18.89 -22.11
N TYR A 479 13.32 -17.58 -22.39
CA TYR A 479 12.19 -16.68 -22.59
C TYR A 479 11.21 -16.55 -21.40
N GLU A 480 11.65 -16.90 -20.18
CA GLU A 480 10.81 -16.91 -18.97
C GLU A 480 11.34 -15.96 -17.90
N SER A 481 12.56 -16.20 -17.40
CA SER A 481 13.03 -15.63 -16.13
C SER A 481 13.47 -14.17 -16.21
N PHE A 482 13.60 -13.61 -17.42
CA PHE A 482 14.08 -12.25 -17.62
C PHE A 482 13.47 -11.63 -18.87
N TRP A 483 13.17 -10.33 -18.78
CA TRP A 483 12.73 -9.53 -19.91
C TRP A 483 13.34 -8.13 -19.87
N ARG A 484 13.36 -7.46 -21.02
CA ARG A 484 13.68 -6.03 -21.13
C ARG A 484 12.51 -5.24 -21.64
N LEU A 485 12.21 -4.16 -20.94
CA LEU A 485 11.26 -3.16 -21.38
C LEU A 485 11.90 -2.25 -22.46
N LEU A 486 11.08 -1.83 -23.41
CA LEU A 486 11.46 -0.85 -24.43
C LEU A 486 10.91 0.54 -24.08
N ASP A 487 11.77 1.55 -24.23
CA ASP A 487 11.44 2.96 -24.13
C ASP A 487 10.59 3.44 -25.31
N ARG A 488 9.66 4.34 -25.01
CA ARG A 488 8.80 5.03 -25.98
C ARG A 488 9.57 6.15 -26.69
N ILE A 489 10.26 5.85 -27.78
CA ILE A 489 11.08 6.83 -28.51
C ILE A 489 10.23 7.88 -29.23
N SER A 490 9.13 7.44 -29.86
CA SER A 490 8.15 8.35 -30.46
C SER A 490 6.78 7.70 -30.48
N ILE A 491 5.78 8.36 -29.93
CA ILE A 491 4.39 7.90 -29.94
C ILE A 491 3.50 9.00 -30.53
N SER A 492 2.57 8.56 -31.37
CA SER A 492 1.47 9.35 -31.92
C SER A 492 0.20 8.50 -31.88
N SER A 493 -0.96 9.11 -32.09
CA SER A 493 -2.26 8.42 -32.04
C SER A 493 -2.43 7.23 -33.00
N SER A 494 -1.53 7.02 -33.96
CA SER A 494 -1.62 5.92 -34.94
C SER A 494 -0.29 5.23 -35.23
N SER A 495 0.81 5.66 -34.58
CA SER A 495 2.13 5.10 -34.84
C SER A 495 3.00 5.20 -33.59
N SER A 496 3.72 4.13 -33.30
CA SER A 496 4.67 4.06 -32.19
C SER A 496 6.01 3.51 -32.65
N ARG A 497 7.09 4.02 -32.07
CA ARG A 497 8.45 3.50 -32.21
C ARG A 497 9.06 3.35 -30.82
N LEU A 498 9.50 2.13 -30.52
CA LEU A 498 10.09 1.76 -29.25
C LEU A 498 11.47 1.17 -29.47
N GLU A 499 12.37 1.35 -28.52
CA GLU A 499 13.73 0.79 -28.51
C GLU A 499 14.07 0.30 -27.10
N PHE A 500 15.05 -0.58 -26.92
CA PHE A 500 15.47 -0.95 -25.57
C PHE A 500 15.71 0.26 -24.68
N GLN A 501 15.34 0.15 -23.41
CA GLN A 501 15.85 1.04 -22.39
C GLN A 501 17.39 1.06 -22.38
N LYS A 502 17.96 2.15 -21.88
CA LYS A 502 19.41 2.28 -21.76
C LYS A 502 19.94 1.22 -20.79
N ASN A 503 21.04 0.58 -21.18
CA ASN A 503 21.70 -0.42 -20.36
C ASN A 503 22.74 0.26 -19.46
N GLU A 504 22.60 0.13 -18.14
CA GLU A 504 23.53 0.69 -17.16
C GLU A 504 24.95 0.11 -17.29
N TYR A 505 25.09 -1.13 -17.76
CA TYR A 505 26.38 -1.80 -17.96
C TYR A 505 27.06 -1.42 -19.28
N SER A 506 26.35 -0.73 -20.18
CA SER A 506 26.98 -0.21 -21.39
C SER A 506 27.91 0.95 -21.04
N THR A 507 29.20 0.82 -21.33
CA THR A 507 30.20 1.90 -21.20
C THR A 507 29.78 3.22 -21.89
N TYR A 508 29.00 3.12 -22.97
CA TYR A 508 28.51 4.26 -23.75
C TYR A 508 27.05 4.64 -23.47
N ASN A 509 26.44 4.10 -22.40
CA ASN A 509 25.03 4.31 -22.04
C ASN A 509 24.04 4.03 -23.20
N ARG A 510 24.28 2.92 -23.94
CA ARG A 510 23.56 2.54 -25.16
C ARG A 510 22.33 1.68 -24.84
N ARG A 511 21.38 1.69 -25.78
CA ARG A 511 20.14 0.91 -25.76
C ARG A 511 20.37 -0.51 -26.28
N THR A 512 21.20 -1.26 -25.56
CA THR A 512 21.72 -2.55 -26.04
C THR A 512 21.58 -3.64 -25.01
N HIS A 513 21.32 -4.86 -25.46
CA HIS A 513 21.33 -6.09 -24.66
C HIS A 513 22.57 -6.92 -25.01
N PHE A 514 23.34 -7.32 -24.00
CA PHE A 514 24.55 -8.11 -24.25
C PHE A 514 24.20 -9.59 -24.30
N THR A 515 24.56 -10.25 -25.40
CA THR A 515 24.49 -11.71 -25.49
C THR A 515 25.50 -12.35 -24.53
N PRO A 516 25.18 -13.49 -23.89
CA PRO A 516 26.17 -14.20 -23.09
C PRO A 516 27.34 -14.67 -23.94
N ILE A 517 28.57 -14.61 -23.41
CA ILE A 517 29.77 -15.02 -24.17
C ILE A 517 29.74 -16.50 -24.55
N TRP A 518 29.17 -17.33 -23.70
CA TRP A 518 29.03 -18.77 -23.94
C TRP A 518 27.88 -19.14 -24.91
N TYR A 519 27.11 -18.16 -25.41
CA TYR A 519 26.02 -18.47 -26.33
C TYR A 519 26.56 -19.15 -27.61
N PRO A 520 25.99 -20.28 -28.04
CA PRO A 520 26.54 -21.09 -29.13
C PRO A 520 26.35 -20.43 -30.50
N ASP A 521 27.18 -20.86 -31.46
CA ASP A 521 27.00 -20.54 -32.87
C ASP A 521 25.62 -21.00 -33.37
N GLY A 522 24.96 -20.13 -34.14
CA GLY A 522 23.63 -20.39 -34.67
C GLY A 522 22.70 -19.19 -34.55
N SER A 523 21.40 -19.45 -34.55
CA SER A 523 20.41 -18.37 -34.48
C SER A 523 20.26 -17.85 -33.06
N TYR A 524 20.30 -16.53 -32.92
CA TYR A 524 19.94 -15.81 -31.70
C TYR A 524 18.63 -15.08 -31.96
N THR A 525 17.53 -15.66 -31.46
CA THR A 525 16.17 -15.17 -31.71
C THR A 525 15.64 -14.44 -30.48
N VAL A 526 15.30 -13.17 -30.63
CA VAL A 526 14.62 -12.39 -29.58
C VAL A 526 13.13 -12.48 -29.82
N ASN A 527 12.35 -12.71 -28.75
CA ASN A 527 10.89 -12.68 -28.81
C ASN A 527 10.37 -11.46 -28.06
N THR A 528 9.48 -10.70 -28.67
CA THR A 528 8.96 -9.45 -28.10
C THR A 528 7.45 -9.44 -28.09
N TRP A 529 6.90 -9.27 -26.89
CA TRP A 529 5.47 -9.09 -26.71
C TRP A 529 5.13 -7.61 -26.70
N VAL A 530 4.26 -7.23 -27.63
CA VAL A 530 3.88 -5.85 -27.90
C VAL A 530 2.43 -5.66 -27.42
N ILE A 531 2.21 -4.72 -26.49
CA ILE A 531 0.96 -4.59 -25.70
C ILE A 531 0.56 -3.12 -25.45
N ASP A 532 -0.59 -2.94 -24.80
CA ASP A 532 -1.17 -1.64 -24.37
C ASP A 532 -1.66 -0.74 -25.50
N CYS A 533 -2.20 -1.35 -26.57
CA CYS A 533 -3.07 -0.68 -27.54
C CYS A 533 -4.54 -0.97 -27.16
N TRP A 534 -5.18 -0.07 -26.44
CA TRP A 534 -6.51 -0.26 -25.84
C TRP A 534 -7.65 0.18 -26.77
N THR A 535 -8.76 -0.56 -26.73
CA THR A 535 -10.03 -0.31 -27.43
C THR A 535 -11.19 -0.59 -26.46
N PRO A 536 -12.45 -0.20 -26.75
CA PRO A 536 -13.59 -0.53 -25.89
C PRO A 536 -13.81 -2.04 -25.75
N ALA A 537 -13.40 -2.81 -26.77
CA ALA A 537 -13.46 -4.27 -26.77
C ALA A 537 -12.16 -4.93 -26.28
N GLY A 538 -11.33 -4.22 -25.51
CA GLY A 538 -10.12 -4.72 -24.85
C GLY A 538 -8.81 -4.39 -25.56
N MET A 539 -7.72 -4.92 -25.00
CA MET A 539 -6.34 -4.67 -25.47
C MET A 539 -6.00 -5.44 -26.75
N LEU A 540 -5.32 -4.77 -27.67
CA LEU A 540 -4.64 -5.39 -28.80
C LEU A 540 -3.19 -5.70 -28.45
N SER A 541 -2.71 -6.86 -28.90
CA SER A 541 -1.36 -7.37 -28.66
C SER A 541 -0.81 -8.14 -29.85
N VAL A 542 0.52 -8.16 -29.99
CA VAL A 542 1.25 -8.90 -31.04
C VAL A 542 2.47 -9.60 -30.44
N ASN A 543 2.76 -10.80 -30.89
CA ASN A 543 3.95 -11.58 -30.54
C ASN A 543 4.94 -11.52 -31.71
N LEU A 544 6.07 -10.87 -31.52
CA LEU A 544 7.06 -10.66 -32.57
C LEU A 544 8.32 -11.47 -32.31
N THR A 545 9.01 -11.85 -33.38
CA THR A 545 10.33 -12.47 -33.31
C THR A 545 11.22 -11.96 -34.42
N ASP A 546 12.49 -11.76 -34.11
CA ASP A 546 13.53 -11.52 -35.11
C ASP A 546 14.85 -12.18 -34.66
N SER A 547 15.74 -12.45 -35.61
CA SER A 547 16.91 -13.30 -35.40
C SER A 547 18.20 -12.73 -35.98
N LEU A 548 19.27 -12.85 -35.20
CA LEU A 548 20.65 -12.67 -35.65
C LEU A 548 21.34 -14.03 -35.75
N ASN A 549 22.53 -14.03 -36.34
CA ASN A 549 23.37 -15.21 -36.46
C ASN A 549 24.67 -15.02 -35.65
N ILE A 550 24.90 -15.89 -34.67
CA ILE A 550 26.10 -15.94 -33.85
C ILE A 550 27.14 -16.83 -34.53
N ARG A 551 28.37 -16.33 -34.66
CA ARG A 551 29.53 -17.09 -35.18
C ARG A 551 30.82 -16.71 -34.46
N GLY A 552 31.30 -17.59 -33.60
CA GLY A 552 32.39 -17.33 -32.68
C GLY A 552 31.94 -16.52 -31.46
N ASN A 553 32.88 -16.30 -30.55
CA ASN A 553 32.63 -15.60 -29.29
C ASN A 553 33.71 -14.55 -29.01
N LEU A 554 33.44 -13.66 -28.06
CA LEU A 554 34.35 -12.60 -27.65
C LEU A 554 35.76 -13.09 -27.23
N TRP A 555 35.91 -14.31 -26.71
CA TRP A 555 37.24 -14.85 -26.39
C TRP A 555 38.09 -15.12 -27.63
N ASP A 556 37.48 -15.42 -28.77
CA ASP A 556 38.19 -15.59 -30.04
C ASP A 556 38.87 -14.29 -30.51
N ASP A 557 38.38 -13.12 -30.06
CA ASP A 557 39.01 -11.83 -30.34
C ASP A 557 40.18 -11.51 -29.40
N TRP A 558 40.22 -12.14 -28.22
CA TRP A 558 41.29 -11.97 -27.24
C TRP A 558 42.44 -12.97 -27.45
N HIS A 559 42.20 -14.03 -28.22
CA HIS A 559 43.22 -15.02 -28.53
C HIS A 559 44.14 -14.56 -29.67
N ILE A 560 45.33 -14.06 -29.32
CA ILE A 560 46.45 -13.89 -30.26
C ILE A 560 47.15 -15.25 -30.41
N ALA A 561 46.75 -16.06 -31.39
CA ALA A 561 47.58 -17.18 -31.84
C ALA A 561 48.70 -16.67 -32.77
N PRO A 562 49.93 -17.20 -32.69
CA PRO A 562 50.94 -16.98 -33.73
C PRO A 562 50.39 -17.47 -35.08
N LEU A 563 50.55 -16.66 -36.14
CA LEU A 563 50.32 -17.11 -37.51
C LEU A 563 51.38 -18.17 -37.84
N ASP A 564 50.97 -19.43 -37.95
CA ASP A 564 51.81 -20.47 -38.56
C ASP A 564 52.00 -20.11 -40.04
N LEU A 565 53.24 -19.75 -40.39
CA LEU A 565 53.72 -19.44 -41.75
C LEU A 565 54.15 -20.70 -42.51
#